data_AF-A0A0F9MW66-F1
#
_entry.id   AF-A0A0F9MW66-F1
#
_cell.length_a   1.000
_cell.length_b   1.000
_cell.length_c   1.000
_cell.angle_alpha   90.00
_cell.angle_beta   90.00
_cell.angle_gamma   90.00
#
_symmetry.space_group_name_H-M   'P 1'
#
loop_
_entity.id
_entity.type
_entity.pdbx_description
1 polymer ?
#
loop_
_entity_poly.entity_id
_entity_poly.type
_entity_poly.pdbx_seq_one_letter_code
_entity_poly.pdbx_strand_id
1 'polypeptide(L)'
;MTTEVNEKLAEEIEQAVEQSVNEETVISEGSKENVEIPSKSEEGDSTSDTQEDTQENIQEDTQQETQEDTESEDEPSDGDTLEDSEGDTLEEKTESLELSQDSIIRAMKNGLSFSEANSFSNNTVLNEFSSRIEFEVQKNAQFKVQQKNQESEKVNDPFVDFPKLDPESFDPEVIEMFNKLTGIVKGQSETIRSFQDSQDQIFSQNQELLRTSNQVEVERWFNEEVEGLGDDFKDVLGEGNYSSLDKNSSQFANRDAIASHMSILIAGYNSQGIAPPPKSEIFESAVRTVLSSKIGEIKDSKLSNKLRDQSTQQIQRANKSASFASKTPEEEDAELGELLDQKFG
;
A
#
# COMPACT_ATOMS: atom_id res chain seq x y z
N MET A 1 -37.76 -0.80 49.89
CA MET A 1 -36.87 -1.95 50.14
C MET A 1 -36.23 -2.52 48.87
N THR A 2 -36.95 -2.82 47.77
CA THR A 2 -36.29 -3.26 46.52
C THR A 2 -35.63 -2.13 45.73
N THR A 3 -36.12 -0.89 45.84
CA THR A 3 -35.52 0.28 45.19
C THR A 3 -34.22 0.73 45.83
N GLU A 4 -34.12 0.70 47.17
CA GLU A 4 -32.91 1.09 47.91
C GLU A 4 -31.75 0.11 47.71
N VAL A 5 -32.03 -1.17 47.43
CA VAL A 5 -30.97 -2.17 47.14
C VAL A 5 -30.37 -1.93 45.76
N ASN A 6 -31.18 -1.53 44.77
CA ASN A 6 -30.70 -1.25 43.42
C ASN A 6 -29.88 0.05 43.36
N GLU A 7 -30.23 1.05 44.17
CA GLU A 7 -29.49 2.32 44.23
C GLU A 7 -28.12 2.13 44.88
N LYS A 8 -28.03 1.34 45.97
CA LYS A 8 -26.75 0.97 46.58
C LYS A 8 -25.85 0.16 45.66
N LEU A 9 -26.42 -0.77 44.88
CA LEU A 9 -25.65 -1.59 43.96
C LEU A 9 -25.09 -0.73 42.79
N ALA A 10 -25.84 0.28 42.36
CA ALA A 10 -25.39 1.21 41.33
C ALA A 10 -24.22 2.09 41.83
N GLU A 11 -24.31 2.63 43.05
CA GLU A 11 -23.21 3.39 43.66
C GLU A 11 -21.95 2.54 43.87
N GLU A 12 -22.09 1.27 44.27
CA GLU A 12 -20.95 0.37 44.48
C GLU A 12 -20.24 0.01 43.17
N ILE A 13 -20.99 -0.13 42.07
CA ILE A 13 -20.41 -0.37 40.73
C ILE A 13 -19.68 0.88 40.23
N GLU A 14 -20.26 2.07 40.40
CA GLU A 14 -19.63 3.33 39.97
C GLU A 14 -18.32 3.59 40.73
N GLN A 15 -18.31 3.31 42.03
CA GLN A 15 -17.12 3.47 42.88
C GLN A 15 -16.02 2.44 42.56
N ALA A 16 -16.38 1.21 42.18
CA ALA A 16 -15.43 0.19 41.75
C ALA A 16 -14.78 0.53 40.39
N VAL A 17 -15.54 1.13 39.47
CA VAL A 17 -15.02 1.58 38.17
C VAL A 17 -14.02 2.73 38.34
N GLU A 18 -14.33 3.74 39.16
CA GLU A 18 -13.40 4.85 39.43
C GLU A 18 -12.08 4.39 40.10
N GLN A 19 -12.13 3.38 40.98
CA GLN A 19 -10.91 2.84 41.59
C GLN A 19 -10.03 2.10 40.56
N SER A 20 -10.64 1.34 39.64
CA SER A 20 -9.88 0.60 38.62
C SER A 20 -9.15 1.50 37.62
N VAL A 21 -9.74 2.65 37.26
CA VAL A 21 -9.15 3.58 36.28
C VAL A 21 -7.93 4.33 36.87
N ASN A 22 -7.88 4.52 38.19
CA ASN A 22 -6.74 5.18 38.84
C ASN A 22 -5.55 4.25 39.13
N GLU A 23 -5.75 2.92 39.18
CA GLU A 23 -4.63 1.98 39.35
C GLU A 23 -3.87 1.72 38.04
N GLU A 24 -4.53 1.85 36.88
CA GLU A 24 -3.90 1.58 35.58
C GLU A 24 -3.01 2.73 35.06
N THR A 25 -3.05 3.91 35.69
CA THR A 25 -2.24 5.08 35.29
C THR A 25 -0.88 5.20 36.00
N VAL A 26 -0.52 4.26 36.90
CA VAL A 26 0.72 4.37 37.71
C VAL A 26 1.83 3.38 37.28
N ILE A 27 1.59 2.49 36.31
CA ILE A 27 2.59 1.49 35.87
C ILE A 27 3.16 1.88 34.50
N SER A 28 3.85 3.01 34.40
CA SER A 28 4.66 3.34 33.20
C SER A 28 5.88 4.23 33.48
N GLU A 29 6.35 4.36 34.72
CA GLU A 29 7.63 5.03 34.98
C GLU A 29 8.48 4.25 35.99
N GLY A 30 9.62 3.74 35.51
CA GLY A 30 10.81 3.60 36.34
C GLY A 30 11.16 2.22 36.86
N SER A 31 11.82 1.40 36.05
CA SER A 31 12.86 0.48 36.53
C SER A 31 14.00 0.42 35.53
N LYS A 32 14.89 1.42 35.63
CA LYS A 32 16.25 1.35 35.09
C LYS A 32 17.09 0.60 36.12
N GLU A 33 17.39 -0.66 35.84
CA GLU A 33 18.33 -1.44 36.60
C GLU A 33 19.76 -0.97 36.30
N ASN A 34 20.48 -0.70 37.38
CA ASN A 34 21.74 0.01 37.47
C ASN A 34 22.89 -1.00 37.30
N VAL A 35 23.61 -0.97 36.17
CA VAL A 35 24.88 -1.70 36.01
C VAL A 35 26.02 -0.77 36.39
N GLU A 36 26.65 -1.10 37.51
CA GLU A 36 27.78 -0.42 38.14
C GLU A 36 29.04 -0.53 37.26
N ILE A 37 29.51 0.60 36.71
CA ILE A 37 30.85 0.73 36.11
C ILE A 37 31.61 1.81 36.92
N PRO A 38 32.77 1.51 37.50
CA PRO A 38 33.53 2.50 38.27
C PRO A 38 34.44 3.29 37.33
N SER A 39 34.23 4.60 37.24
CA SER A 39 35.19 5.58 36.71
C SER A 39 34.83 6.95 37.30
N LYS A 40 35.46 7.34 38.42
CA LYS A 40 36.70 8.12 38.49
C LYS A 40 36.54 9.55 37.93
N SER A 41 36.28 10.46 38.88
CA SER A 41 36.68 11.89 38.95
C SER A 41 36.52 12.76 37.69
N GLU A 42 35.68 13.79 37.77
CA GLU A 42 36.14 15.18 37.98
C GLU A 42 34.92 16.11 38.09
N GLU A 43 35.06 17.08 39.01
CA GLU A 43 34.10 18.12 39.34
C GLU A 43 34.18 19.28 38.31
N GLY A 44 33.04 19.93 38.07
CA GLY A 44 32.91 21.18 37.32
C GLY A 44 31.47 21.34 36.89
N ASP A 45 30.59 21.89 37.73
CA ASP A 45 30.35 23.34 37.87
C ASP A 45 30.10 24.02 36.52
N SER A 46 28.83 24.30 36.21
CA SER A 46 28.39 25.67 35.96
C SER A 46 26.92 25.72 35.55
N THR A 47 26.23 26.61 36.23
CA THR A 47 24.90 27.15 35.94
C THR A 47 24.83 27.89 34.60
N SER A 48 23.60 28.10 34.13
CA SER A 48 23.08 29.35 33.52
C SER A 48 22.47 29.20 32.13
N ASP A 49 21.21 29.63 32.07
CA ASP A 49 20.55 30.32 30.97
C ASP A 49 21.49 31.04 29.99
N THR A 50 21.18 31.02 28.69
CA THR A 50 21.28 32.17 27.74
C THR A 50 20.72 31.83 26.34
N GLN A 51 19.71 32.61 25.95
CA GLN A 51 19.35 33.22 24.66
C GLN A 51 19.49 32.50 23.29
N GLU A 52 18.36 32.58 22.57
CA GLU A 52 18.14 33.14 21.22
C GLU A 52 19.32 33.56 20.31
N ASP A 53 19.02 33.35 19.02
CA ASP A 53 19.56 33.93 17.79
C ASP A 53 20.92 33.44 17.27
N THR A 54 20.94 33.00 16.00
CA THR A 54 21.61 33.70 14.87
C THR A 54 22.01 32.75 13.71
N GLN A 55 21.47 33.06 12.51
CA GLN A 55 22.05 33.00 11.14
C GLN A 55 22.61 31.68 10.55
N GLU A 56 22.10 31.32 9.36
CA GLU A 56 22.67 31.50 8.01
C GLU A 56 23.85 30.58 7.66
N ASN A 57 23.81 30.15 6.39
CA ASN A 57 24.94 29.86 5.53
C ASN A 57 25.37 28.38 5.43
N ILE A 58 24.76 27.67 4.46
CA ILE A 58 25.51 26.69 3.65
C ILE A 58 25.14 26.93 2.19
N GLN A 59 25.99 27.74 1.55
CA GLN A 59 26.08 27.92 0.11
C GLN A 59 27.16 26.96 -0.41
N GLU A 60 26.88 26.37 -1.58
CA GLU A 60 27.83 25.87 -2.60
C GLU A 60 28.84 24.76 -2.21
N ASP A 61 28.80 23.67 -2.96
CA ASP A 61 29.74 23.44 -4.08
C ASP A 61 29.96 21.93 -4.25
N THR A 62 29.67 21.38 -5.44
CA THR A 62 30.41 20.29 -6.11
C THR A 62 29.66 19.97 -7.41
N GLN A 63 30.00 20.74 -8.45
CA GLN A 63 29.89 20.29 -9.82
C GLN A 63 30.92 19.18 -10.04
N GLN A 64 30.50 18.01 -10.51
CA GLN A 64 31.40 17.08 -11.14
C GLN A 64 30.78 16.63 -12.47
N GLU A 65 31.11 17.40 -13.50
CA GLU A 65 30.99 17.01 -14.90
C GLU A 65 31.75 15.69 -15.12
N THR A 66 31.03 14.67 -15.56
CA THR A 66 31.65 13.52 -16.24
C THR A 66 31.17 13.59 -17.69
N GLN A 67 32.01 14.17 -18.55
CA GLN A 67 31.92 14.04 -19.99
C GLN A 67 32.30 12.60 -20.34
N GLU A 68 31.34 11.82 -20.81
CA GLU A 68 31.61 10.55 -21.49
C GLU A 68 31.44 10.79 -22.99
N ASP A 69 32.57 10.98 -23.66
CA ASP A 69 32.71 10.93 -25.12
C ASP A 69 32.19 9.59 -25.62
N THR A 70 31.06 9.60 -26.33
CA THR A 70 30.65 8.49 -27.18
C THR A 70 30.73 8.96 -28.62
N GLU A 71 31.90 8.73 -29.24
CA GLU A 71 32.06 8.69 -30.68
C GLU A 71 31.21 7.53 -31.22
N SER A 72 30.11 7.84 -31.91
CA SER A 72 29.45 6.90 -32.79
C SER A 72 29.42 7.50 -34.19
N GLU A 73 30.14 6.83 -35.09
CA GLU A 73 30.35 7.18 -36.48
C GLU A 73 29.04 7.25 -37.27
N ASP A 74 28.86 8.36 -37.97
CA ASP A 74 27.93 8.54 -39.08
C ASP A 74 28.39 7.69 -40.28
N GLU A 75 27.57 6.71 -40.69
CA GLU A 75 27.52 6.24 -42.08
C GLU A 75 26.20 6.73 -42.72
N PRO A 76 26.25 7.51 -43.81
CA PRO A 76 25.07 7.79 -44.62
C PRO A 76 24.89 6.67 -45.66
N SER A 77 23.88 5.82 -45.46
CA SER A 77 23.43 4.89 -46.52
C SER A 77 22.21 5.47 -47.22
N ASP A 78 22.46 6.22 -48.29
CA ASP A 78 21.49 6.52 -49.35
C ASP A 78 20.91 5.22 -49.91
N GLY A 79 19.59 5.06 -49.82
CA GLY A 79 18.87 3.86 -50.26
C GLY A 79 17.41 4.17 -50.54
N ASP A 80 17.19 5.06 -51.49
CA ASP A 80 15.90 5.36 -52.11
C ASP A 80 15.34 4.07 -52.78
N THR A 81 14.28 3.49 -52.24
CA THR A 81 13.48 2.46 -52.92
C THR A 81 12.02 2.58 -52.50
N LEU A 82 11.29 3.32 -53.33
CA LEU A 82 9.84 3.27 -53.43
C LEU A 82 9.45 1.90 -54.01
N GLU A 83 8.86 1.03 -53.20
CA GLU A 83 8.11 -0.12 -53.70
C GLU A 83 6.78 -0.25 -52.93
N ASP A 84 5.70 0.05 -53.64
CA ASP A 84 4.32 -0.28 -53.29
C ASP A 84 4.23 -1.78 -52.96
N SER A 85 4.01 -2.11 -51.69
CA SER A 85 3.61 -3.45 -51.27
C SER A 85 2.24 -3.36 -50.59
N GLU A 86 1.20 -3.35 -51.42
CA GLU A 86 -0.16 -3.70 -51.02
C GLU A 86 -0.19 -5.13 -50.46
N GLY A 87 -0.74 -5.29 -49.25
CA GLY A 87 -1.27 -6.57 -48.79
C GLY A 87 -0.45 -7.33 -47.74
N ASP A 88 0.01 -6.65 -46.68
CA ASP A 88 0.44 -7.37 -45.47
C ASP A 88 -0.79 -7.83 -44.68
N THR A 89 -1.06 -9.13 -44.82
CA THR A 89 -2.12 -9.82 -44.09
C THR A 89 -1.54 -10.07 -42.71
N LEU A 90 -1.94 -9.27 -41.72
CA LEU A 90 -1.64 -9.47 -40.31
C LEU A 90 -1.98 -10.92 -39.92
N GLU A 91 -1.00 -11.81 -39.98
CA GLU A 91 -1.01 -13.07 -39.26
C GLU A 91 -1.00 -12.69 -37.79
N GLU A 92 -2.21 -12.57 -37.24
CA GLU A 92 -2.51 -12.50 -35.83
C GLU A 92 -1.79 -13.67 -35.17
N LYS A 93 -0.59 -13.38 -34.64
CA LYS A 93 0.25 -14.31 -33.90
C LYS A 93 -0.58 -14.73 -32.70
N THR A 94 -1.34 -15.81 -32.86
CA THR A 94 -2.04 -16.49 -31.78
C THR A 94 -0.95 -16.98 -30.85
N GLU A 95 -0.59 -16.15 -29.87
CA GLU A 95 0.12 -16.59 -28.67
C GLU A 95 -0.64 -17.81 -28.18
N SER A 96 0.00 -18.97 -28.30
CA SER A 96 -0.51 -20.18 -27.70
C SER A 96 -0.67 -19.89 -26.23
N LEU A 97 -1.93 -19.68 -25.81
CA LEU A 97 -2.36 -19.46 -24.44
C LEU A 97 -2.17 -20.78 -23.68
N GLU A 98 -0.92 -21.20 -23.54
CA GLU A 98 -0.55 -22.34 -22.74
C GLU A 98 -0.98 -22.04 -21.31
N LEU A 99 -1.70 -23.00 -20.71
CA LEU A 99 -2.14 -22.89 -19.33
C LEU A 99 -0.91 -22.77 -18.43
N SER A 100 -0.86 -21.73 -17.60
CA SER A 100 0.18 -21.63 -16.59
C SER A 100 0.05 -22.80 -15.63
N GLN A 101 1.19 -23.44 -15.35
CA GLN A 101 1.27 -24.58 -14.45
C GLN A 101 0.80 -24.22 -13.03
N ASP A 102 0.97 -22.96 -12.63
CA ASP A 102 0.48 -22.44 -11.35
C ASP A 102 -1.05 -22.44 -11.25
N SER A 103 -1.73 -22.10 -12.35
CA SER A 103 -3.19 -22.10 -12.42
C SER A 103 -3.76 -23.52 -12.32
N ILE A 104 -3.06 -24.49 -12.93
CA ILE A 104 -3.40 -25.91 -12.82
C ILE A 104 -3.21 -26.40 -11.38
N ILE A 105 -2.09 -26.06 -10.73
CA ILE A 105 -1.82 -26.42 -9.33
C ILE A 105 -2.88 -25.81 -8.40
N ARG A 106 -3.27 -24.55 -8.62
CA ARG A 106 -4.32 -23.88 -7.85
C ARG A 106 -5.68 -24.57 -8.02
N ALA A 107 -6.06 -24.91 -9.25
CA ALA A 107 -7.28 -25.64 -9.53
C ALA A 107 -7.30 -27.02 -8.83
N MET A 108 -6.16 -27.73 -8.85
CA MET A 108 -6.02 -29.02 -8.16
C MET A 108 -6.12 -28.89 -6.64
N LYS A 109 -5.55 -27.84 -6.04
CA LYS A 109 -5.73 -27.55 -4.60
C LYS A 109 -7.19 -27.30 -4.24
N ASN A 110 -7.97 -26.74 -5.17
CA ASN A 110 -9.41 -26.51 -5.02
C ASN A 110 -10.25 -27.76 -5.35
N GLY A 111 -9.62 -28.91 -5.60
CA GLY A 111 -10.28 -30.20 -5.74
C GLY A 111 -10.58 -30.62 -7.19
N LEU A 112 -10.13 -29.90 -8.21
CA LEU A 112 -10.21 -30.39 -9.59
C LEU A 112 -9.18 -31.49 -9.84
N SER A 113 -9.56 -32.46 -10.68
CA SER A 113 -8.59 -33.40 -11.24
C SER A 113 -7.66 -32.69 -12.25
N PHE A 114 -6.45 -33.22 -12.43
CA PHE A 114 -5.51 -32.69 -13.43
C PHE A 114 -6.11 -32.69 -14.84
N SER A 115 -6.87 -33.74 -15.20
CA SER A 115 -7.56 -33.82 -16.50
C SER A 115 -8.64 -32.75 -16.68
N GLU A 116 -9.37 -32.38 -15.63
CA GLU A 116 -10.36 -31.30 -15.69
C GLU A 116 -9.66 -29.95 -15.80
N ALA A 117 -8.64 -29.69 -14.98
CA ALA A 117 -7.87 -28.45 -15.05
C ALA A 117 -7.23 -28.22 -16.42
N ASN A 118 -6.73 -29.29 -17.06
CA ASN A 118 -6.11 -29.23 -18.39
C ASN A 118 -7.12 -29.20 -19.55
N SER A 119 -8.42 -29.39 -19.27
CA SER A 119 -9.48 -29.31 -20.29
C SER A 119 -9.93 -27.88 -20.58
N PHE A 120 -9.50 -26.92 -19.75
CA PHE A 120 -9.81 -25.51 -19.96
C PHE A 120 -8.97 -24.95 -21.10
N SER A 121 -9.62 -24.26 -22.04
CA SER A 121 -8.97 -23.69 -23.23
C SER A 121 -8.21 -22.39 -22.96
N ASN A 122 -8.42 -21.75 -21.79
CA ASN A 122 -7.74 -20.52 -21.41
C ASN A 122 -7.54 -20.45 -19.89
N ASN A 123 -6.39 -19.93 -19.48
CA ASN A 123 -5.98 -19.67 -18.12
C ASN A 123 -6.96 -18.75 -17.36
N THR A 124 -7.53 -17.74 -18.02
CA THR A 124 -8.52 -16.83 -17.43
C THR A 124 -9.76 -17.58 -16.94
N VAL A 125 -10.27 -18.51 -17.76
CA VAL A 125 -11.47 -19.30 -17.43
C VAL A 125 -11.17 -20.29 -16.29
N LEU A 126 -9.98 -20.90 -16.30
CA LEU A 126 -9.54 -21.80 -15.23
C LEU A 126 -9.41 -21.06 -13.89
N ASN A 127 -8.87 -19.84 -13.89
CA ASN A 127 -8.72 -19.02 -12.69
C ASN A 127 -10.05 -18.52 -12.14
N GLU A 128 -10.98 -18.09 -13.01
CA GLU A 128 -12.32 -17.69 -12.59
C GLU A 128 -13.08 -18.87 -11.98
N PHE A 129 -13.01 -20.05 -12.62
CA PHE A 129 -13.62 -21.27 -12.10
C PHE A 129 -13.02 -21.71 -10.76
N SER A 130 -11.68 -21.68 -10.65
CA SER A 130 -10.96 -22.00 -9.42
C SER A 130 -11.34 -21.05 -8.29
N SER A 131 -11.48 -19.75 -8.58
CA SER A 131 -11.89 -18.73 -7.60
C SER A 131 -13.33 -18.94 -7.13
N ARG A 132 -14.22 -19.36 -8.03
CA ARG A 132 -15.61 -19.69 -7.67
C ARG A 132 -15.71 -20.90 -6.75
N ILE A 133 -14.92 -21.94 -7.00
CA ILE A 133 -14.86 -23.11 -6.11
C ILE A 133 -14.25 -22.74 -4.77
N GLU A 134 -13.18 -21.95 -4.75
CA GLU A 134 -12.57 -21.47 -3.52
C GLU A 134 -13.58 -20.70 -2.66
N PHE A 135 -14.38 -19.83 -3.29
CA PHE A 135 -15.47 -19.12 -2.64
C PHE A 135 -16.56 -20.07 -2.10
N GLU A 136 -16.97 -21.08 -2.86
CA GLU A 136 -17.94 -22.08 -2.39
C GLU A 136 -17.40 -22.94 -1.25
N VAL A 137 -16.12 -23.31 -1.29
CA VAL A 137 -15.44 -24.05 -0.21
C VAL A 137 -15.36 -23.19 1.04
N GLN A 138 -14.98 -21.92 0.94
CA GLN A 138 -14.98 -20.99 2.07
C GLN A 138 -16.38 -20.79 2.65
N LYS A 139 -17.38 -20.55 1.79
CA LYS A 139 -18.77 -20.39 2.21
C LYS A 139 -19.28 -21.65 2.90
N ASN A 140 -18.98 -22.83 2.36
CA ASN A 140 -19.34 -24.11 2.98
C ASN A 140 -18.56 -24.37 4.29
N ALA A 141 -17.31 -23.93 4.39
CA ALA A 141 -16.55 -24.00 5.64
C ALA A 141 -17.17 -23.10 6.71
N GLN A 142 -17.52 -21.85 6.37
CA GLN A 142 -18.23 -20.95 7.28
C GLN A 142 -19.61 -21.48 7.66
N PHE A 143 -20.37 -22.03 6.69
CA PHE A 143 -21.68 -22.61 6.94
C PHE A 143 -21.59 -23.88 7.79
N LYS A 144 -20.54 -24.69 7.61
CA LYS A 144 -20.25 -25.84 8.49
C LYS A 144 -19.80 -25.40 9.88
N VAL A 145 -19.07 -24.30 10.03
CA VAL A 145 -18.73 -23.75 11.36
C VAL A 145 -19.98 -23.22 12.04
N GLN A 146 -20.87 -22.52 11.33
CA GLN A 146 -22.14 -22.03 11.87
C GLN A 146 -23.13 -23.17 12.17
N GLN A 147 -23.24 -24.17 11.29
CA GLN A 147 -24.06 -25.37 11.56
C GLN A 147 -23.46 -26.21 12.67
N LYS A 148 -22.13 -26.39 12.72
CA LYS A 148 -21.48 -27.07 13.84
C LYS A 148 -21.70 -26.30 15.14
N ASN A 149 -21.68 -24.97 15.14
CA ASN A 149 -22.05 -24.18 16.31
C ASN A 149 -23.54 -24.33 16.67
N GLN A 150 -24.47 -24.28 15.71
CA GLN A 150 -25.91 -24.47 16.01
C GLN A 150 -26.28 -25.92 16.40
N GLU A 151 -25.57 -26.91 15.89
CA GLU A 151 -25.81 -28.33 16.19
C GLU A 151 -25.06 -28.77 17.46
N SER A 152 -23.89 -28.20 17.77
CA SER A 152 -23.21 -28.38 19.07
C SER A 152 -23.83 -27.56 20.20
N GLU A 153 -24.55 -26.48 19.89
CA GLU A 153 -25.31 -25.69 20.87
C GLU A 153 -26.57 -26.42 21.37
N LYS A 154 -27.07 -27.42 20.64
CA LYS A 154 -28.14 -28.32 21.11
C LYS A 154 -27.67 -29.68 21.62
N VAL A 155 -26.44 -30.11 21.32
CA VAL A 155 -25.98 -31.49 21.60
C VAL A 155 -24.92 -31.59 22.69
N ASN A 156 -24.23 -30.52 23.06
CA ASN A 156 -23.23 -30.57 24.14
C ASN A 156 -23.58 -29.58 25.27
N ASP A 157 -24.78 -29.67 25.83
CA ASP A 157 -24.90 -29.32 27.25
C ASP A 157 -24.26 -30.50 28.00
N PRO A 158 -23.01 -30.39 28.49
CA PRO A 158 -22.32 -31.50 29.15
C PRO A 158 -23.04 -31.95 30.42
N PHE A 159 -24.08 -31.22 30.84
CA PHE A 159 -24.96 -31.55 31.96
C PHE A 159 -26.17 -32.41 31.58
N VAL A 160 -26.46 -32.63 30.30
CA VAL A 160 -27.57 -33.50 29.85
C VAL A 160 -27.33 -34.97 30.21
N ASP A 161 -26.07 -35.39 30.23
CA ASP A 161 -25.65 -36.76 30.59
C ASP A 161 -25.41 -36.95 32.10
N PHE A 162 -25.69 -35.95 32.94
CA PHE A 162 -25.51 -36.13 34.38
C PHE A 162 -26.51 -37.18 34.90
N PRO A 163 -26.02 -38.19 35.65
CA PRO A 163 -26.89 -39.21 36.21
C PRO A 163 -27.88 -38.56 37.16
N LYS A 164 -29.19 -38.69 36.85
CA LYS A 164 -30.24 -38.24 37.75
C LYS A 164 -30.24 -39.15 38.97
N LEU A 165 -30.05 -38.58 40.16
CA LEU A 165 -30.12 -39.32 41.41
C LEU A 165 -31.54 -39.82 41.63
N ASP A 166 -31.68 -41.12 41.87
CA ASP A 166 -32.96 -41.77 42.14
C ASP A 166 -33.45 -41.44 43.57
N PRO A 167 -34.64 -40.83 43.74
CA PRO A 167 -35.14 -40.41 45.05
C PRO A 167 -35.42 -41.56 46.04
N GLU A 168 -35.54 -42.81 45.58
CA GLU A 168 -35.68 -43.97 46.48
C GLU A 168 -34.33 -44.47 47.03
N SER A 169 -33.24 -44.15 46.32
CA SER A 169 -31.89 -44.65 46.63
C SER A 169 -31.05 -43.65 47.44
N PHE A 170 -31.45 -42.37 47.50
CA PHE A 170 -30.68 -41.29 48.13
C PHE A 170 -31.54 -40.40 49.02
N ASP A 171 -30.95 -39.89 50.11
CA ASP A 171 -31.63 -38.97 51.03
C ASP A 171 -32.01 -37.65 50.32
N PRO A 172 -33.17 -37.03 50.65
CA PRO A 172 -33.63 -35.79 50.02
C PRO A 172 -32.64 -34.62 50.10
N GLU A 173 -31.87 -34.53 51.19
CA GLU A 173 -30.87 -33.48 51.41
C GLU A 173 -29.69 -33.60 50.43
N VAL A 174 -29.28 -34.82 50.09
CA VAL A 174 -28.21 -35.08 49.11
C VAL A 174 -28.66 -34.70 47.70
N ILE A 175 -29.92 -34.97 47.37
CA ILE A 175 -30.52 -34.61 46.07
C ILE A 175 -30.59 -33.08 45.94
N GLU A 176 -30.99 -32.36 47.00
CA GLU A 176 -31.01 -30.90 47.01
C GLU A 176 -29.60 -30.31 46.81
N MET A 177 -28.60 -30.85 47.52
CA MET A 177 -27.22 -30.40 47.39
C MET A 177 -26.64 -30.68 45.98
N PHE A 178 -26.94 -31.84 45.41
CA PHE A 178 -26.52 -32.19 44.05
C PHE A 178 -27.17 -31.29 43.00
N ASN A 179 -28.45 -30.96 43.14
CA ASN A 179 -29.14 -30.02 42.26
C ASN A 179 -28.57 -28.61 42.35
N LYS A 180 -28.23 -28.14 43.57
CA LYS A 180 -27.54 -26.85 43.76
C LYS A 180 -26.17 -26.83 43.11
N LEU A 181 -25.37 -27.89 43.29
CA LEU A 181 -24.06 -28.01 42.66
C LEU A 181 -24.19 -28.01 41.13
N THR A 182 -25.12 -28.79 40.59
CA THR A 182 -25.41 -28.84 39.14
C THR A 182 -25.79 -27.45 38.61
N GLY A 183 -26.61 -26.70 39.35
CA GLY A 183 -26.96 -25.31 39.01
C GLY A 183 -25.75 -24.37 39.00
N ILE A 184 -24.86 -24.48 39.99
CA ILE A 184 -23.62 -23.68 40.05
C ILE A 184 -22.71 -24.00 38.86
N VAL A 185 -22.48 -25.29 38.59
CA VAL A 185 -21.59 -25.70 37.50
C VAL A 185 -22.18 -25.32 36.14
N LYS A 186 -23.51 -25.42 35.97
CA LYS A 186 -24.19 -24.93 34.77
C LYS A 186 -24.01 -23.42 34.59
N GLY A 187 -24.22 -22.63 35.64
CA GLY A 187 -24.02 -21.18 35.60
C GLY A 187 -22.57 -20.78 35.30
N GLN A 188 -21.59 -21.52 35.83
CA GLN A 188 -20.17 -21.33 35.49
C GLN A 188 -19.89 -21.68 34.02
N SER A 189 -20.46 -22.77 33.52
CA SER A 189 -20.30 -23.17 32.11
C SER A 189 -20.89 -22.14 31.15
N GLU A 190 -22.06 -21.59 31.46
CA GLU A 190 -22.69 -20.52 30.67
C GLU A 190 -21.82 -19.25 30.68
N THR A 191 -21.22 -18.91 31.83
CA THR A 191 -20.30 -17.76 31.96
C THR A 191 -19.00 -17.97 31.18
N ILE A 192 -18.42 -19.18 31.20
CA ILE A 192 -17.22 -19.51 30.41
C ILE A 192 -17.53 -19.40 28.92
N ARG A 193 -18.70 -19.90 28.51
CA ARG A 193 -19.13 -19.83 27.10
C ARG A 193 -19.33 -18.39 26.64
N SER A 194 -20.03 -17.57 27.43
CA SER A 194 -20.21 -16.15 27.08
C SER A 194 -18.89 -15.38 27.02
N PHE A 195 -17.92 -15.74 27.86
CA PHE A 195 -16.58 -15.18 27.81
C PHE A 195 -15.81 -15.60 26.54
N GLN A 196 -15.92 -16.87 26.12
CA GLN A 196 -15.33 -17.36 24.88
C GLN A 196 -15.95 -16.69 23.65
N ASP A 197 -17.28 -16.59 23.59
CA ASP A 197 -17.99 -15.90 22.51
C ASP A 197 -17.58 -14.42 22.43
N SER A 198 -17.42 -13.77 23.58
CA SER A 198 -16.91 -12.39 23.68
C SER A 198 -15.47 -12.27 23.16
N GLN A 199 -14.57 -13.19 23.53
CA GLN A 199 -13.20 -13.20 23.01
C GLN A 199 -13.13 -13.40 21.50
N ASP A 200 -13.92 -14.33 20.95
CA ASP A 200 -13.98 -14.57 19.52
C ASP A 200 -14.53 -13.35 18.77
N GLN A 201 -15.52 -12.67 19.34
CA GLN A 201 -16.05 -11.42 18.80
C GLN A 201 -14.97 -10.32 18.80
N ILE A 202 -14.28 -10.10 19.92
CA ILE A 202 -13.19 -9.12 20.02
C ILE A 202 -12.08 -9.43 19.01
N PHE A 203 -11.71 -10.70 18.87
CA PHE A 203 -10.69 -11.12 17.91
C PHE A 203 -11.11 -10.82 16.46
N SER A 204 -12.36 -11.14 16.10
CA SER A 204 -12.90 -10.86 14.76
C SER A 204 -12.96 -9.35 14.46
N GLN A 205 -13.37 -8.54 15.44
CA GLN A 205 -13.44 -7.09 15.33
C GLN A 205 -12.05 -6.46 15.18
N ASN A 206 -11.07 -6.91 15.97
CA ASN A 206 -9.68 -6.47 15.87
C ASN A 206 -9.08 -6.84 14.50
N GLN A 207 -9.38 -8.03 13.99
CA GLN A 207 -8.92 -8.43 12.66
C GLN A 207 -9.52 -7.56 11.55
N GLU A 208 -10.78 -7.18 11.66
CA GLU A 208 -11.43 -6.26 10.71
C GLU A 208 -10.84 -4.85 10.77
N LEU A 209 -10.62 -4.33 11.98
CA LEU A 209 -10.00 -3.01 12.19
C LEU A 209 -8.57 -2.95 11.64
N LEU A 210 -7.79 -4.02 11.84
CA LEU A 210 -6.45 -4.12 11.23
C LEU A 210 -6.53 -4.15 9.70
N ARG A 211 -7.52 -4.84 9.12
CA ARG A 211 -7.69 -4.85 7.66
C ARG A 211 -8.05 -3.47 7.11
N THR A 212 -8.98 -2.77 7.75
CA THR A 212 -9.40 -1.43 7.30
C THR A 212 -8.30 -0.39 7.50
N SER A 213 -7.60 -0.41 8.64
CA SER A 213 -6.45 0.47 8.89
C SER A 213 -5.35 0.26 7.85
N ASN A 214 -4.98 -1.01 7.58
CA ASN A 214 -3.98 -1.34 6.57
C ASN A 214 -4.43 -0.91 5.17
N GLN A 215 -5.72 -1.02 4.83
CA GLN A 215 -6.24 -0.55 3.54
C GLN A 215 -6.10 0.96 3.38
N VAL A 216 -6.45 1.73 4.41
CA VAL A 216 -6.33 3.20 4.40
C VAL A 216 -4.86 3.63 4.28
N GLU A 217 -3.96 2.99 5.01
CA GLU A 217 -2.53 3.28 4.93
C GLU A 217 -1.96 2.97 3.55
N VAL A 218 -2.32 1.82 2.98
CA VAL A 218 -1.90 1.41 1.63
C VAL A 218 -2.47 2.36 0.58
N GLU A 219 -3.74 2.76 0.69
CA GLU A 219 -4.36 3.71 -0.23
C GLU A 219 -3.67 5.07 -0.16
N ARG A 220 -3.40 5.58 1.04
CA ARG A 220 -2.70 6.85 1.23
C ARG A 220 -1.30 6.82 0.61
N TRP A 221 -0.51 5.80 0.93
CA TRP A 221 0.81 5.61 0.35
C TRP A 221 0.75 5.50 -1.18
N PHE A 222 -0.21 4.75 -1.72
CA PHE A 222 -0.37 4.61 -3.17
C PHE A 222 -0.70 5.95 -3.83
N ASN A 223 -1.56 6.77 -3.22
CA ASN A 223 -1.88 8.10 -3.74
C ASN A 223 -0.66 9.04 -3.70
N GLU A 224 0.16 8.98 -2.64
CA GLU A 224 1.40 9.76 -2.53
C GLU A 224 2.40 9.39 -3.65
N GLU A 225 2.55 8.09 -3.95
CA GLU A 225 3.41 7.62 -5.05
C GLU A 225 2.86 8.04 -6.43
N VAL A 226 1.53 8.00 -6.63
CA VAL A 226 0.89 8.49 -7.86
C VAL A 226 1.09 10.01 -8.04
N GLU A 227 0.96 10.79 -6.97
CA GLU A 227 1.24 12.23 -6.99
C GLU A 227 2.72 12.52 -7.31
N GLY A 228 3.63 11.69 -6.77
CA GLY A 228 5.07 11.76 -7.03
C GLY A 228 5.49 11.54 -8.49
N LEU A 229 4.64 10.95 -9.34
CA LEU A 229 4.91 10.78 -10.77
C LEU A 229 4.89 12.12 -11.55
N GLY A 230 4.26 13.15 -11.00
CA GLY A 230 4.19 14.49 -11.58
C GLY A 230 2.94 14.76 -12.43
N ASP A 231 2.78 16.04 -12.82
CA ASP A 231 1.56 16.55 -13.46
C ASP A 231 1.23 15.86 -14.79
N ASP A 232 2.22 15.35 -15.51
CA ASP A 232 2.01 14.71 -16.82
C ASP A 232 1.20 13.41 -16.73
N PHE A 233 1.13 12.80 -15.54
CA PHE A 233 0.36 11.57 -15.32
C PHE A 233 -1.07 11.83 -14.86
N LYS A 234 -1.45 13.09 -14.57
CA LYS A 234 -2.79 13.44 -14.08
C LYS A 234 -3.89 13.08 -15.07
N ASP A 235 -3.64 13.25 -16.37
CA ASP A 235 -4.61 12.88 -17.41
C ASP A 235 -4.89 11.37 -17.44
N VAL A 236 -3.87 10.56 -17.14
CA VAL A 236 -3.90 9.09 -17.25
C VAL A 236 -4.35 8.43 -15.96
N LEU A 237 -3.92 8.94 -14.81
CA LEU A 237 -4.17 8.38 -13.48
C LEU A 237 -5.25 9.14 -12.70
N GLY A 238 -5.68 10.31 -13.16
CA GLY A 238 -6.64 11.17 -12.48
C GLY A 238 -6.03 11.88 -11.28
N GLU A 239 -6.73 12.91 -10.80
CA GLU A 239 -6.39 13.62 -9.57
C GLU A 239 -7.22 13.08 -8.39
N GLY A 240 -6.67 13.15 -7.18
CA GLY A 240 -7.36 12.77 -5.94
C GLY A 240 -7.10 11.32 -5.49
N ASN A 241 -7.88 10.90 -4.48
CA ASN A 241 -7.74 9.61 -3.82
C ASN A 241 -8.30 8.46 -4.68
N TYR A 242 -7.69 7.28 -4.59
CA TYR A 242 -8.15 6.06 -5.26
C TYR A 242 -9.66 5.80 -5.07
N SER A 243 -10.16 5.90 -3.84
CA SER A 243 -11.57 5.68 -3.49
C SER A 243 -12.54 6.76 -4.04
N SER A 244 -12.03 7.93 -4.42
CA SER A 244 -12.83 9.05 -4.93
C SER A 244 -12.99 9.07 -6.45
N LEU A 245 -12.19 8.28 -7.17
CA LEU A 245 -12.28 8.18 -8.63
C LEU A 245 -13.54 7.44 -9.06
N ASP A 246 -14.10 7.82 -10.21
CA ASP A 246 -15.20 7.07 -10.82
C ASP A 246 -14.72 5.68 -11.23
N LYS A 247 -15.38 4.64 -10.72
CA LYS A 247 -15.05 3.23 -10.97
C LYS A 247 -15.13 2.84 -12.44
N ASN A 248 -15.86 3.61 -13.25
CA ASN A 248 -15.98 3.38 -14.70
C ASN A 248 -14.99 4.22 -15.52
N SER A 249 -14.17 5.04 -14.87
CA SER A 249 -13.17 5.88 -15.55
C SER A 249 -11.94 5.07 -15.96
N SER A 250 -11.28 5.49 -17.05
CA SER A 250 -9.99 4.91 -17.45
C SER A 250 -8.90 5.12 -16.40
N GLN A 251 -8.98 6.24 -15.65
CA GLN A 251 -8.06 6.58 -14.58
C GLN A 251 -8.12 5.55 -13.45
N PHE A 252 -9.34 5.20 -13.01
CA PHE A 252 -9.54 4.16 -12.01
C PHE A 252 -9.02 2.81 -12.52
N ALA A 253 -9.36 2.43 -13.76
CA ALA A 253 -8.89 1.18 -14.35
C ALA A 253 -7.35 1.09 -14.42
N ASN A 254 -6.67 2.20 -14.75
CA ASN A 254 -5.21 2.27 -14.76
C ASN A 254 -4.62 2.11 -13.36
N ARG A 255 -5.17 2.79 -12.34
CA ARG A 255 -4.71 2.65 -10.95
C ARG A 255 -4.95 1.23 -10.42
N ASP A 256 -6.10 0.64 -10.72
CA ASP A 256 -6.44 -0.74 -10.34
C ASP A 256 -5.49 -1.75 -11.02
N ALA A 257 -5.18 -1.54 -12.30
CA ALA A 257 -4.20 -2.36 -13.02
C ALA A 257 -2.79 -2.27 -12.41
N ILE A 258 -2.34 -1.07 -11.98
CA ILE A 258 -1.06 -0.90 -11.27
C ILE A 258 -1.09 -1.66 -9.94
N ALA A 259 -2.13 -1.47 -9.12
CA ALA A 259 -2.26 -2.16 -7.83
C ALA A 259 -2.32 -3.69 -7.98
N SER A 260 -3.01 -4.18 -9.01
CA SER A 260 -3.06 -5.59 -9.38
C SER A 260 -1.68 -6.12 -9.77
N HIS A 261 -0.94 -5.40 -10.63
CA HIS A 261 0.40 -5.79 -11.03
C HIS A 261 1.40 -5.80 -9.86
N MET A 262 1.31 -4.82 -8.95
CA MET A 262 2.08 -4.84 -7.71
C MET A 262 1.80 -6.09 -6.88
N SER A 263 0.53 -6.47 -6.75
CA SER A 263 0.12 -7.67 -6.00
C SER A 263 0.68 -8.94 -6.63
N ILE A 264 0.71 -9.02 -7.97
CA ILE A 264 1.34 -10.12 -8.71
C ILE A 264 2.84 -10.18 -8.44
N LEU A 265 3.55 -9.04 -8.50
CA LEU A 265 4.98 -8.98 -8.22
C LEU A 265 5.31 -9.45 -6.79
N ILE A 266 4.60 -8.92 -5.79
CA ILE A 266 4.77 -9.31 -4.38
C ILE A 266 4.51 -10.81 -4.20
N ALA A 267 3.43 -11.33 -4.78
CA ALA A 267 3.11 -12.75 -4.74
C ALA A 267 4.19 -13.61 -5.42
N GLY A 268 4.75 -13.14 -6.54
CA GLY A 268 5.82 -13.80 -7.28
C GLY A 268 7.16 -13.86 -6.52
N TYR A 269 7.51 -12.82 -5.76
CA TYR A 269 8.68 -12.86 -4.87
C TYR A 269 8.46 -13.83 -3.70
N ASN A 270 7.28 -13.74 -3.06
CA ASN A 270 6.93 -14.60 -1.94
C ASN A 270 6.86 -16.10 -2.33
N SER A 271 6.37 -16.43 -3.53
CA SER A 271 6.30 -17.81 -4.02
C SER A 271 7.69 -18.42 -4.28
N GLN A 272 8.68 -17.58 -4.59
CA GLN A 272 10.08 -17.97 -4.73
C GLN A 272 10.83 -18.04 -3.40
N GLY A 273 10.20 -17.65 -2.29
CA GLY A 273 10.85 -17.55 -0.98
C GLY A 273 11.88 -16.41 -0.91
N ILE A 274 11.78 -15.43 -1.80
CA ILE A 274 12.65 -14.25 -1.84
C ILE A 274 11.88 -13.09 -1.21
N ALA A 275 12.57 -12.30 -0.38
CA ALA A 275 11.97 -11.09 0.18
C ALA A 275 11.64 -10.09 -0.95
N PRO A 276 10.41 -9.56 -1.03
CA PRO A 276 10.04 -8.61 -2.07
C PRO A 276 10.86 -7.31 -1.96
N PRO A 277 11.20 -6.65 -3.08
CA PRO A 277 11.83 -5.34 -3.07
C PRO A 277 11.00 -4.29 -2.31
N PRO A 278 11.57 -3.11 -2.00
CA PRO A 278 10.83 -1.99 -1.44
C PRO A 278 9.57 -1.66 -2.27
N LYS A 279 8.48 -1.28 -1.58
CA LYS A 279 7.17 -1.05 -2.23
C LYS A 279 7.24 -0.03 -3.37
N SER A 280 8.05 1.02 -3.23
CA SER A 280 8.22 2.05 -4.27
C SER A 280 8.88 1.49 -5.54
N GLU A 281 9.85 0.56 -5.43
CA GLU A 281 10.44 -0.10 -6.60
C GLU A 281 9.43 -1.01 -7.31
N ILE A 282 8.61 -1.73 -6.54
CA ILE A 282 7.51 -2.56 -7.06
C ILE A 282 6.47 -1.67 -7.78
N PHE A 283 6.16 -0.51 -7.21
CA PHE A 283 5.27 0.47 -7.81
C PHE A 283 5.83 1.01 -9.14
N GLU A 284 7.10 1.45 -9.17
CA GLU A 284 7.74 1.91 -10.40
C GLU A 284 7.73 0.83 -11.50
N SER A 285 8.03 -0.41 -11.14
CA SER A 285 8.00 -1.55 -12.06
C SER A 285 6.58 -1.79 -12.60
N ALA A 286 5.57 -1.73 -11.73
CA ALA A 286 4.17 -1.86 -12.11
C ALA A 286 3.71 -0.72 -13.03
N VAL A 287 4.05 0.53 -12.70
CA VAL A 287 3.75 1.71 -13.53
C VAL A 287 4.38 1.59 -14.91
N ARG A 288 5.67 1.22 -15.01
CA ARG A 288 6.35 1.03 -16.30
C ARG A 288 5.70 -0.05 -17.15
N THR A 289 5.21 -1.12 -16.52
CA THR A 289 4.58 -2.24 -17.23
C THR A 289 3.18 -1.86 -17.72
N VAL A 290 2.34 -1.33 -16.83
CA VAL A 290 0.94 -0.99 -17.13
C VAL A 290 0.83 0.22 -18.06
N LEU A 291 1.65 1.25 -17.85
CA LEU A 291 1.60 2.52 -18.60
C LEU A 291 2.72 2.66 -19.63
N SER A 292 3.32 1.55 -20.10
CA SER A 292 4.44 1.56 -21.05
C SER A 292 4.20 2.48 -22.27
N SER A 293 3.03 2.35 -22.92
CA SER A 293 2.64 3.19 -24.06
C SER A 293 2.50 4.67 -23.68
N LYS A 294 1.88 4.98 -22.54
CA LYS A 294 1.65 6.37 -22.10
C LYS A 294 2.91 7.07 -21.66
N ILE A 295 3.85 6.34 -21.04
CA ILE A 295 5.18 6.86 -20.71
C ILE A 295 5.92 7.26 -21.99
N GLY A 296 5.79 6.48 -23.06
CA GLY A 296 6.33 6.84 -24.39
C GLY A 296 5.73 8.14 -24.91
N GLU A 297 4.39 8.23 -24.98
CA GLU A 297 3.68 9.43 -25.43
C GLU A 297 4.07 10.69 -24.63
N ILE A 298 4.17 10.59 -23.30
CA ILE A 298 4.57 11.71 -22.43
C ILE A 298 6.02 12.13 -22.71
N LYS A 299 6.93 11.17 -22.86
CA LYS A 299 8.34 11.46 -23.17
C LYS A 299 8.48 12.14 -24.53
N ASP A 300 7.77 11.65 -25.53
CA ASP A 300 7.80 12.19 -26.89
C ASP A 300 7.19 13.60 -26.93
N SER A 301 6.09 13.82 -26.21
CA SER A 301 5.49 15.15 -26.06
C SER A 301 6.45 16.14 -25.40
N LYS A 302 7.11 15.76 -24.31
CA LYS A 302 8.12 16.59 -23.64
C LYS A 302 9.31 16.89 -24.55
N LEU A 303 9.80 15.90 -25.29
CA LEU A 303 10.90 16.08 -26.22
C LEU A 303 10.51 17.02 -27.37
N SER A 304 9.33 16.83 -27.95
CA SER A 304 8.77 17.68 -29.00
C SER A 304 8.62 19.13 -28.54
N ASN A 305 8.10 19.36 -27.33
CA ASN A 305 7.99 20.71 -26.75
C ASN A 305 9.36 21.35 -26.54
N LYS A 306 10.34 20.60 -26.00
CA LYS A 306 11.72 21.10 -25.85
C LYS A 306 12.36 21.48 -27.19
N LEU A 307 12.20 20.65 -28.22
CA LEU A 307 12.72 20.92 -29.56
C LEU A 307 12.05 22.15 -30.19
N ARG A 308 10.74 22.31 -29.98
CA ARG A 308 9.98 23.49 -30.42
C ARG A 308 10.48 24.77 -29.74
N ASP A 309 10.70 24.73 -28.43
CA ASP A 309 11.23 25.87 -27.68
C ASP A 309 12.64 26.24 -28.16
N GLN A 310 13.51 25.25 -28.37
CA GLN A 310 14.86 25.45 -28.92
C GLN A 310 14.83 26.03 -30.35
N SER A 311 13.96 25.51 -31.23
CA SER A 311 13.78 26.03 -32.59
C SER A 311 13.33 27.50 -32.58
N THR A 312 12.38 27.84 -31.70
CA THR A 312 11.90 29.22 -31.55
C THR A 312 13.02 30.16 -31.07
N GLN A 313 13.90 29.69 -30.18
CA GLN A 313 15.06 30.45 -29.73
C GLN A 313 16.11 30.68 -30.84
N GLN A 314 16.36 29.68 -31.70
CA GLN A 314 17.30 29.82 -32.82
C GLN A 314 16.81 30.85 -33.86
N ILE A 315 15.52 30.85 -34.20
CA ILE A 315 14.93 31.80 -35.16
C ILE A 315 15.00 33.24 -34.63
N GLN A 316 14.81 33.44 -33.33
CA GLN A 316 14.92 34.77 -32.70
C GLN A 316 16.35 35.33 -32.70
N ARG A 317 17.38 34.48 -32.69
CA ARG A 317 18.78 34.94 -32.83
C ARG A 317 19.10 35.38 -34.25
N ALA A 318 18.62 34.67 -35.27
CA ALA A 318 18.86 35.05 -36.66
C ALA A 318 18.25 36.42 -37.01
N ASN A 319 17.03 36.69 -36.55
CA ASN A 319 16.34 37.96 -36.87
C ASN A 319 16.80 39.18 -36.05
N LYS A 320 17.54 39.02 -34.96
CA LYS A 320 18.12 40.15 -34.20
C LYS A 320 19.41 40.72 -34.82
N SER A 321 19.96 40.08 -35.86
CA SER A 321 21.17 40.57 -36.55
C SER A 321 20.90 41.55 -37.69
N ALA A 322 19.63 41.78 -38.08
CA ALA A 322 19.27 42.60 -39.24
C ALA A 322 18.94 44.08 -38.94
N SER A 323 19.15 44.56 -37.71
CA SER A 323 19.04 45.99 -37.37
C SER A 323 20.23 46.54 -36.59
N PHE A 324 21.43 45.98 -36.79
CA PHE A 324 22.57 46.89 -36.84
C PHE A 324 22.35 47.69 -38.12
N ALA A 325 21.74 48.88 -37.97
CA ALA A 325 21.95 49.95 -38.93
C ALA A 325 23.45 49.96 -39.16
N SER A 326 23.89 49.54 -40.35
CA SER A 326 25.26 49.74 -40.77
C SER A 326 25.47 51.24 -40.63
N LYS A 327 26.12 51.67 -39.54
CA LYS A 327 26.65 53.02 -39.46
C LYS A 327 27.41 53.19 -40.75
N THR A 328 27.08 54.22 -41.50
CA THR A 328 27.82 54.49 -42.72
C THR A 328 29.29 54.65 -42.32
N PRO A 329 30.25 54.28 -43.17
CA PRO A 329 31.67 54.45 -42.86
C PRO A 329 32.02 55.87 -42.35
N GLU A 330 31.21 56.85 -42.78
CA GLU A 330 31.28 58.24 -42.38
C GLU A 330 30.91 58.51 -40.90
N GLU A 331 29.97 57.76 -40.33
CA GLU A 331 29.63 57.84 -38.89
C GLU A 331 30.66 57.12 -38.02
N GLU A 332 31.27 56.03 -38.51
CA GLU A 332 32.35 55.34 -37.80
C GLU A 332 33.62 56.21 -37.74
N ASP A 333 33.99 56.87 -38.83
CA ASP A 333 35.13 57.79 -38.87
C ASP A 333 34.92 59.03 -37.97
N ALA A 334 33.68 59.52 -37.86
CA ALA A 334 33.34 60.65 -36.98
C ALA A 334 33.45 60.29 -35.49
N GLU A 335 32.96 59.12 -35.07
CA GLU A 335 33.10 58.63 -33.69
C GLU A 335 34.58 58.37 -33.33
N LEU A 336 35.36 57.85 -34.28
CA LEU A 336 36.78 57.58 -34.06
C LEU A 336 37.59 58.88 -33.91
N GLY A 337 37.19 59.94 -34.62
CA GLY A 337 37.73 61.29 -34.46
C GLY A 337 37.47 61.87 -33.08
N GLU A 338 36.24 61.78 -32.57
CA GLU A 338 35.88 62.26 -31.22
C GLU A 338 36.64 61.51 -30.11
N LEU A 339 36.81 60.20 -30.26
CA LEU A 339 37.56 59.37 -29.31
C LEU A 339 39.07 59.69 -29.30
N LEU A 340 39.64 60.06 -30.44
CA LEU A 340 41.04 60.47 -30.54
C LEU A 340 41.25 61.86 -29.92
N ASP A 341 40.35 62.81 -30.17
CA ASP A 341 40.42 64.15 -29.57
C ASP A 341 40.25 64.09 -28.05
N GLN A 342 39.37 63.24 -27.53
CA GLN A 342 39.20 63.07 -26.08
C GLN A 342 40.41 62.41 -25.40
N LYS A 343 41.17 61.60 -26.14
CA LYS A 343 42.32 60.84 -25.59
C LYS A 343 43.64 61.60 -25.69
N PHE A 344 43.75 62.54 -26.63
CA PHE A 344 45.01 63.21 -26.95
C PHE A 344 44.96 64.75 -26.95
N GLY A 345 43.78 65.36 -26.88
CA GLY A 345 43.59 66.80 -26.62
C GLY A 345 43.44 67.08 -25.13
#